data_AF-A0A847BYB2-F1
#
_entry.id   AF-A0A847BYB2-F1
#
_cell.length_a   1.000
_cell.length_b   1.000
_cell.length_c   1.000
_cell.angle_alpha   90.00
_cell.angle_beta   90.00
_cell.angle_gamma   90.00
#
_symmetry.space_group_name_H-M   'P 1'
#
loop_
_entity.id
_entity.type
_entity.pdbx_description
1 polymer ?
#
loop_
_entity_poly.entity_id
_entity_poly.type
_entity_poly.pdbx_seq_one_letter_code
_entity_poly.pdbx_strand_id
1 'polypeptide(L)'
;MQTYLGCSLRYLFHYVQGLPPEHISSSLILGSAVHQALARYYLALKDLGKPPEREVLLQSFRSDLMARIDREQKPIHYKSDCPDGDGLLAQGTGLLNAFLEDPGFSGMEVVAVELPLSTPLTVGNDIALVGVIDLLLKDTLGHLVAIDHKTAKNAFTQEAADQDLQFSAYALLLSDNGYLKPGQPLTCGFNLLRKLKSPKVERRLTMRTPADQERFSRLAQAVLFAIEREVFLPCQGWQCGDCPYAGACADW
;
A
#
# COMPACT_ATOMS: atom_id res chain seq x y z
N MET A 1 -11.45 -3.90 -0.08
CA MET A 1 -11.72 -4.52 1.25
C MET A 1 -11.57 -3.55 2.42
N GLN A 2 -10.39 -2.96 2.67
CA GLN A 2 -10.18 -2.04 3.80
C GLN A 2 -11.16 -0.85 3.83
N THR A 3 -11.47 -0.25 2.67
CA THR A 3 -12.47 0.85 2.59
C THR A 3 -13.83 0.42 3.12
N TYR A 4 -14.32 -0.76 2.72
CA TYR A 4 -15.62 -1.27 3.16
C TYR A 4 -15.64 -1.58 4.67
N LEU A 5 -14.59 -2.25 5.17
CA LEU A 5 -14.48 -2.57 6.60
C LEU A 5 -14.29 -1.32 7.48
N GLY A 6 -13.62 -0.28 6.97
CA GLY A 6 -13.43 0.98 7.69
C GLY A 6 -14.67 1.87 7.71
N CYS A 7 -15.40 1.95 6.59
CA CYS A 7 -16.70 2.61 6.48
C CYS A 7 -17.37 2.17 5.17
N SER A 8 -18.39 1.31 5.25
CA SER A 8 -19.05 0.78 4.04
C SER A 8 -19.86 1.85 3.32
N LEU A 9 -20.34 2.89 4.00
CA LEU A 9 -20.93 4.06 3.34
C LEU A 9 -19.90 4.82 2.47
N ARG A 10 -18.65 4.95 2.92
CA ARG A 10 -17.58 5.53 2.09
C ARG A 10 -17.30 4.66 0.85
N TYR A 11 -17.39 3.34 1.00
CA TYR A 11 -17.26 2.41 -0.12
C TYR A 11 -18.39 2.62 -1.15
N LEU A 12 -19.64 2.77 -0.70
CA LEU A 12 -20.79 3.08 -1.56
C LEU A 12 -20.52 4.33 -2.40
N PHE A 13 -20.22 5.46 -1.75
CA PHE A 13 -19.99 6.73 -2.45
C PHE A 13 -18.87 6.63 -3.49
N HIS A 14 -17.76 6.01 -3.13
CA HIS A 14 -16.59 5.96 -4.00
C HIS A 14 -16.71 4.94 -5.14
N TYR A 15 -17.05 3.69 -4.83
CA TYR A 15 -16.95 2.58 -5.78
C TYR A 15 -18.27 2.22 -6.46
N VAL A 16 -19.41 2.43 -5.78
CA VAL A 16 -20.73 2.04 -6.32
C VAL A 16 -21.40 3.21 -7.03
N GLN A 17 -21.42 4.38 -6.38
CA GLN A 17 -22.03 5.59 -6.94
C GLN A 17 -21.06 6.42 -7.78
N GLY A 18 -19.75 6.20 -7.64
CA GLY A 18 -18.73 6.94 -8.40
C GLY A 18 -18.70 8.43 -8.08
N LEU A 19 -19.08 8.84 -6.87
CA LEU A 19 -19.08 10.24 -6.47
C LEU A 19 -17.65 10.80 -6.52
N PRO A 20 -17.45 12.00 -7.10
CA PRO A 20 -16.16 12.64 -7.09
C PRO A 20 -15.78 13.00 -5.63
N PRO A 21 -14.58 12.61 -5.15
CA PRO A 21 -14.11 13.08 -3.86
C PRO A 21 -13.95 14.61 -3.87
N GLU A 22 -14.33 15.25 -2.76
CA GLU A 22 -14.26 16.69 -2.56
C GLU A 22 -12.81 17.21 -2.60
N HIS A 23 -11.86 16.37 -2.17
CA HIS A 23 -10.43 16.64 -2.17
C HIS A 23 -9.60 15.35 -2.28
N ILE A 24 -8.32 15.50 -2.59
CA ILE A 24 -7.33 14.42 -2.52
C ILE A 24 -6.33 14.73 -1.41
N SER A 25 -6.02 13.75 -0.57
CA SER A 25 -5.01 13.93 0.47
C SER A 25 -3.61 14.03 -0.14
N SER A 26 -2.85 15.06 0.23
CA SER A 26 -1.46 15.21 -0.21
C SER A 26 -0.57 14.01 0.17
N SER A 27 -0.93 13.28 1.23
CA SER A 27 -0.24 12.05 1.65
C SER A 27 -0.37 10.91 0.65
N LEU A 28 -1.46 10.83 -0.13
CA LEU A 28 -1.63 9.82 -1.18
C LEU A 28 -0.70 10.12 -2.35
N ILE A 29 -0.66 11.39 -2.78
CA ILE A 29 0.22 11.85 -3.86
C ILE A 29 1.69 11.56 -3.53
N LEU A 30 2.11 11.95 -2.31
CA LEU A 30 3.46 11.68 -1.82
C LEU A 30 3.76 10.18 -1.76
N GLY A 31 2.86 9.39 -1.18
CA GLY A 31 3.01 7.94 -1.07
C GLY A 31 3.21 7.29 -2.43
N SER A 32 2.36 7.59 -3.41
CA SER A 32 2.47 7.04 -4.77
C SER A 32 3.79 7.42 -5.45
N ALA A 33 4.25 8.67 -5.33
CA ALA A 33 5.52 9.08 -5.91
C ALA A 33 6.73 8.38 -5.25
N VAL A 34 6.68 8.18 -3.93
CA VAL A 34 7.70 7.42 -3.19
C VAL A 34 7.70 5.95 -3.61
N HIS A 35 6.55 5.29 -3.73
CA HIS A 35 6.47 3.90 -4.22
C HIS A 35 7.06 3.79 -5.63
N GLN A 36 6.72 4.72 -6.52
CA GLN A 36 7.26 4.74 -7.88
C GLN A 36 8.79 4.87 -7.90
N ALA A 37 9.38 5.64 -6.99
CA ALA A 37 10.83 5.75 -6.84
C ALA A 37 11.44 4.44 -6.30
N LEU A 38 10.85 3.84 -5.27
CA LEU A 38 11.31 2.55 -4.73
C LEU A 38 11.22 1.44 -5.78
N ALA A 39 10.15 1.40 -6.58
CA ALA A 39 10.02 0.47 -7.68
C ALA A 39 11.16 0.65 -8.70
N ARG A 40 11.51 1.89 -9.07
CA ARG A 40 12.67 2.18 -9.94
C ARG A 40 13.98 1.70 -9.34
N TYR A 41 14.16 1.87 -8.03
CA TYR A 41 15.34 1.39 -7.31
C TYR A 41 15.48 -0.14 -7.40
N TYR A 42 14.42 -0.88 -7.08
CA TYR A 42 14.45 -2.35 -7.09
C TYR A 42 14.48 -2.95 -8.50
N LEU A 43 13.83 -2.31 -9.49
CA LEU A 43 13.95 -2.72 -10.89
C LEU A 43 15.38 -2.60 -11.40
N ALA A 44 16.06 -1.50 -11.11
CA ALA A 44 17.47 -1.33 -11.48
C ALA A 44 18.37 -2.38 -10.80
N LEU A 45 18.13 -2.69 -9.51
CA LEU A 45 18.83 -3.78 -8.84
C LEU A 45 18.61 -5.12 -9.53
N LYS A 46 17.36 -5.43 -9.90
CA LYS A 46 17.00 -6.67 -10.57
C LYS A 46 17.61 -6.79 -11.97
N ASP A 47 17.53 -5.72 -12.77
CA ASP A 47 17.87 -5.78 -14.19
C ASP A 47 19.34 -5.43 -14.48
N LEU A 48 19.98 -4.61 -13.63
CA LEU A 48 21.35 -4.13 -13.82
C LEU A 48 22.32 -4.62 -12.72
N GLY A 49 21.82 -5.29 -11.68
CA GLY A 49 22.63 -5.76 -10.55
C GLY A 49 23.13 -4.64 -9.62
N LYS A 50 22.71 -3.38 -9.85
CA LYS A 50 23.11 -2.22 -9.04
C LYS A 50 21.98 -1.18 -8.96
N PRO A 51 21.87 -0.45 -7.84
CA PRO A 51 20.85 0.59 -7.71
C PRO A 51 21.17 1.79 -8.61
N PRO A 52 20.18 2.64 -8.94
CA PRO A 52 20.43 3.89 -9.63
C PRO A 52 21.26 4.82 -8.75
N GLU A 53 21.98 5.75 -9.37
CA GLU A 53 22.66 6.81 -8.64
C GLU A 53 21.64 7.65 -7.85
N ARG A 54 22.06 8.12 -6.67
CA ARG A 54 21.21 8.89 -5.73
C ARG A 54 20.49 10.04 -6.44
N GLU A 55 21.26 10.90 -7.11
CA GLU A 55 20.70 12.09 -7.77
C GLU A 55 19.75 11.73 -8.91
N VAL A 56 20.03 10.64 -9.65
CA VAL A 56 19.14 10.17 -10.71
C VAL A 56 17.80 9.72 -10.12
N LEU A 57 17.82 8.96 -9.03
CA LEU A 57 16.60 8.51 -8.36
C LEU A 57 15.78 9.69 -7.82
N LEU A 58 16.43 10.62 -7.11
CA LEU A 58 15.81 11.79 -6.50
C LEU A 58 15.23 12.74 -7.57
N GLN A 59 15.94 12.96 -8.68
CA GLN A 59 15.44 13.78 -9.78
C GLN A 59 14.22 13.13 -10.43
N SER A 60 14.22 11.81 -10.57
CA SER A 60 13.09 11.07 -11.14
C SER A 60 11.86 11.11 -10.22
N PHE A 61 12.07 11.07 -8.89
CA PHE A 61 11.03 11.29 -7.88
C PHE A 61 10.46 12.71 -7.95
N ARG A 62 11.33 13.73 -7.96
CA ARG A 62 10.93 15.14 -8.06
C ARG A 62 10.04 15.38 -9.27
N SER A 63 10.45 14.85 -10.43
CA SER A 63 9.73 15.02 -11.68
C SER A 63 8.36 14.33 -11.63
N ASP A 64 8.28 13.11 -11.08
CA ASP A 64 7.02 12.37 -10.92
C ASP A 64 6.06 13.07 -9.95
N LEU A 65 6.56 13.52 -8.80
CA LEU A 65 5.77 14.21 -7.79
C LEU A 65 5.16 15.51 -8.34
N MET A 66 5.97 16.37 -8.97
CA MET A 66 5.49 17.62 -9.54
C MET A 66 4.45 17.36 -10.63
N ALA A 67 4.70 16.39 -11.51
CA ALA A 67 3.73 16.02 -12.55
C ALA A 67 2.40 15.52 -11.96
N ARG A 68 2.40 14.83 -10.81
CA ARG A 68 1.16 14.42 -10.13
C ARG A 68 0.41 15.60 -9.53
N ILE A 69 1.12 16.55 -8.92
CA ILE A 69 0.52 17.77 -8.36
C ILE A 69 -0.08 18.61 -9.49
N ASP A 70 0.66 18.84 -10.57
CA ASP A 70 0.24 19.69 -11.69
C ASP A 70 -0.97 19.11 -12.46
N ARG A 71 -1.10 17.78 -12.51
CA ARG A 71 -2.21 17.10 -13.21
C ARG A 71 -3.45 16.91 -12.35
N GLU A 72 -3.36 17.12 -11.03
CA GLU A 72 -4.50 16.92 -10.14
C GLU A 72 -5.53 18.03 -10.35
N GLN A 73 -6.75 17.63 -10.66
CA GLN A 73 -7.85 18.56 -10.97
C GLN A 73 -8.64 18.92 -9.71
N LYS A 74 -8.58 18.07 -8.68
CA LYS A 74 -9.28 18.28 -7.41
C LYS A 74 -8.43 19.10 -6.45
N PRO A 75 -9.05 19.81 -5.51
CA PRO A 75 -8.32 20.44 -4.42
C PRO A 75 -7.44 19.43 -3.68
N ILE A 76 -6.14 19.74 -3.56
CA ILE A 76 -5.21 18.95 -2.76
C ILE A 76 -5.32 19.42 -1.32
N HIS A 77 -5.71 18.53 -0.43
CA HIS A 77 -5.72 18.81 1.00
C HIS A 77 -4.34 18.54 1.59
N TYR A 78 -3.59 19.62 1.78
CA TYR A 78 -2.30 19.63 2.44
C TYR A 78 -2.44 19.50 3.96
N LYS A 79 -1.49 18.81 4.60
CA LYS A 79 -1.45 18.71 6.06
C LYS A 79 -0.78 19.95 6.64
N SER A 80 -1.12 20.32 7.87
CA SER A 80 -0.57 21.51 8.52
C SER A 80 0.95 21.48 8.67
N ASP A 81 1.55 20.30 8.75
CA ASP A 81 3.00 20.09 8.81
C ASP A 81 3.68 20.02 7.42
N CYS A 82 2.91 20.14 6.34
CA CYS A 82 3.40 20.08 4.97
C CYS A 82 2.41 20.83 4.04
N PRO A 83 2.42 22.17 4.06
CA PRO A 83 1.30 22.99 3.59
C PRO A 83 1.24 23.19 2.07
N ASP A 84 2.29 22.83 1.34
CA ASP A 84 2.42 23.08 -0.10
C ASP A 84 3.23 21.99 -0.83
N GLY A 85 3.34 22.15 -2.15
CA GLY A 85 4.07 21.22 -3.02
C GLY A 85 5.57 21.15 -2.74
N ASP A 86 6.20 22.28 -2.39
CA ASP A 86 7.62 22.34 -2.04
C ASP A 86 7.91 21.60 -0.73
N GLY A 87 7.04 21.74 0.26
CA GLY A 87 7.07 20.96 1.49
C GLY A 87 6.94 19.46 1.22
N LEU A 88 6.01 19.06 0.36
CA LEU A 88 5.82 17.66 -0.05
C LEU A 88 7.09 17.10 -0.69
N LEU A 89 7.70 17.88 -1.57
CA LEU A 89 8.93 17.53 -2.26
C LEU A 89 10.09 17.36 -1.27
N ALA A 90 10.27 18.31 -0.35
CA ALA A 90 11.30 18.23 0.68
C ALA A 90 11.08 17.00 1.58
N GLN A 91 9.83 16.74 2.00
CA GLN A 91 9.48 15.58 2.82
C GLN A 91 9.82 14.27 2.11
N GLY A 92 9.38 14.08 0.85
CA GLY A 92 9.66 12.87 0.09
C GLY A 92 11.14 12.67 -0.23
N THR A 93 11.86 13.76 -0.53
CA THR A 93 13.32 13.72 -0.69
C THR A 93 14.02 13.25 0.59
N GLY A 94 13.57 13.74 1.75
CA GLY A 94 14.06 13.28 3.05
C GLY A 94 13.78 11.79 3.30
N LEU A 95 12.58 11.30 2.97
CA LEU A 95 12.22 9.88 3.09
C LEU A 95 13.12 9.00 2.21
N LEU A 96 13.34 9.39 0.96
CA LEU A 96 14.17 8.63 0.02
C LEU A 96 15.65 8.65 0.42
N ASN A 97 16.17 9.77 0.93
CA ASN A 97 17.53 9.82 1.46
C ASN A 97 17.71 8.85 2.64
N ALA A 98 16.78 8.83 3.60
CA ALA A 98 16.84 7.88 4.71
C ALA A 98 16.76 6.42 4.22
N PHE A 99 15.97 6.15 3.18
CA PHE A 99 15.96 4.83 2.54
C PHE A 99 17.28 4.50 1.83
N LEU A 100 17.91 5.45 1.15
CA LEU A 100 19.19 5.19 0.47
C LEU A 100 20.35 4.99 1.45
N GLU A 101 20.25 5.50 2.67
CA GLU A 101 21.21 5.25 3.76
C GLU A 101 21.05 3.87 4.37
N ASP A 102 19.82 3.39 4.50
CA ASP A 102 19.49 2.02 4.94
C ASP A 102 18.41 1.42 4.03
N PRO A 103 18.78 0.87 2.86
CA PRO A 103 17.81 0.24 1.94
C PRO A 103 17.23 -1.06 2.54
N GLY A 104 18.04 -1.73 3.37
CA GLY A 104 17.73 -3.02 3.96
C GLY A 104 17.73 -4.17 2.96
N PHE A 105 17.39 -5.35 3.46
CA PHE A 105 17.24 -6.58 2.66
C PHE A 105 18.49 -6.96 1.83
N SER A 106 19.67 -6.52 2.26
CA SER A 106 20.95 -6.85 1.61
C SER A 106 21.14 -8.36 1.49
N GLY A 107 21.58 -8.80 0.32
CA GLY A 107 21.81 -10.23 0.03
C GLY A 107 20.54 -11.01 -0.36
N MET A 108 19.38 -10.37 -0.42
CA MET A 108 18.17 -10.97 -1.00
C MET A 108 18.10 -10.71 -2.51
N GLU A 109 17.61 -11.70 -3.26
CA GLU A 109 17.32 -11.57 -4.68
C GLU A 109 15.98 -10.85 -4.88
N VAL A 110 15.93 -9.90 -5.83
CA VAL A 110 14.67 -9.26 -6.24
C VAL A 110 13.97 -10.16 -7.25
N VAL A 111 12.89 -10.82 -6.83
CA VAL A 111 12.10 -11.72 -7.69
C VAL A 111 11.17 -10.92 -8.60
N ALA A 112 10.42 -9.98 -8.01
CA ALA A 112 9.49 -9.14 -8.75
C ALA A 112 9.29 -7.80 -8.03
N VAL A 113 8.91 -6.79 -8.80
CA VAL A 113 8.59 -5.43 -8.34
C VAL A 113 7.25 -5.07 -8.95
N GLU A 114 6.33 -4.53 -8.15
CA GLU A 114 4.96 -4.17 -8.57
C GLU A 114 4.27 -5.34 -9.30
N LEU A 115 4.27 -6.54 -8.70
CA LEU A 115 3.78 -7.78 -9.32
C LEU A 115 2.25 -7.83 -9.27
N PRO A 116 1.52 -7.66 -10.40
CA PRO A 116 0.09 -7.81 -10.42
C PRO A 116 -0.29 -9.29 -10.36
N LEU A 117 -1.20 -9.64 -9.45
CA LEU A 117 -1.75 -10.98 -9.30
C LEU A 117 -3.27 -10.92 -9.19
N SER A 118 -3.90 -12.02 -9.54
CA SER A 118 -5.33 -12.21 -9.33
C SER A 118 -5.65 -13.65 -8.93
N THR A 119 -6.70 -13.84 -8.15
CA THR A 119 -7.26 -15.17 -7.86
C THR A 119 -8.79 -15.09 -7.75
N PRO A 120 -9.56 -16.07 -8.25
CA PRO A 120 -11.00 -16.12 -8.06
C PRO A 120 -11.37 -16.13 -6.58
N LEU A 121 -12.31 -15.28 -6.15
CA LEU A 121 -12.74 -15.22 -4.74
C LEU A 121 -13.81 -16.27 -4.41
N THR A 122 -14.58 -16.67 -5.42
CA THR A 122 -15.69 -17.63 -5.32
C THR A 122 -15.71 -18.52 -6.56
N VAL A 123 -16.05 -19.80 -6.38
CA VAL A 123 -16.26 -20.72 -7.50
C VAL A 123 -17.58 -20.38 -8.20
N GLY A 124 -17.54 -20.05 -9.49
CA GLY A 124 -18.73 -19.86 -10.32
C GLY A 124 -19.21 -18.42 -10.53
N ASN A 125 -18.55 -17.42 -9.91
CA ASN A 125 -18.75 -16.00 -10.23
C ASN A 125 -17.46 -15.40 -10.81
N ASP A 126 -17.60 -14.36 -11.63
CA ASP A 126 -16.48 -13.66 -12.29
C ASP A 126 -15.71 -12.69 -11.35
N ILE A 127 -15.91 -12.80 -10.04
CA ILE A 127 -15.31 -11.88 -9.06
C ILE A 127 -13.97 -12.43 -8.58
N ALA A 128 -12.90 -11.69 -8.91
CA ALA A 128 -11.54 -12.00 -8.50
C ALA A 128 -11.03 -11.02 -7.43
N LEU A 129 -10.24 -11.55 -6.50
CA LEU A 129 -9.31 -10.74 -5.73
C LEU A 129 -8.18 -10.33 -6.68
N VAL A 130 -7.94 -9.04 -6.81
CA VAL A 130 -6.83 -8.47 -7.58
C VAL A 130 -5.96 -7.66 -6.63
N GLY A 131 -4.65 -7.83 -6.73
CA GLY A 131 -3.68 -7.09 -5.93
C GLY A 131 -2.35 -6.92 -6.66
N VAL A 132 -1.56 -5.96 -6.20
CA VAL A 132 -0.21 -5.74 -6.68
C VAL A 132 0.71 -5.91 -5.48
N ILE A 133 1.71 -6.79 -5.58
CA ILE A 133 2.73 -6.96 -4.56
C ILE A 133 3.83 -5.94 -4.83
N ASP A 134 4.01 -4.95 -3.94
CA ASP A 134 5.02 -3.88 -4.12
C ASP A 134 6.41 -4.46 -4.43
N LEU A 135 6.87 -5.42 -3.62
CA LEU A 135 8.17 -6.04 -3.78
C LEU A 135 8.14 -7.49 -3.29
N LEU A 136 8.60 -8.41 -4.15
CA LEU A 136 8.81 -9.81 -3.81
C LEU A 136 10.31 -10.11 -3.84
N LEU A 137 10.83 -10.52 -2.70
CA LEU A 137 12.23 -10.89 -2.52
C LEU A 137 12.37 -12.39 -2.28
N LYS A 138 13.59 -12.89 -2.44
CA LYS A 138 13.98 -14.25 -2.07
C LYS A 138 15.25 -14.23 -1.24
N ASP A 139 15.21 -14.85 -0.07
CA ASP A 139 16.36 -14.94 0.83
C ASP A 139 17.41 -15.94 0.31
N THR A 140 18.57 -15.99 0.97
CA THR A 140 19.67 -16.90 0.61
C THR A 140 19.35 -18.38 0.80
N LEU A 141 18.29 -18.72 1.54
CA LEU A 141 17.77 -20.08 1.73
C LEU A 141 16.69 -20.43 0.69
N GLY A 142 16.30 -19.47 -0.14
CA GLY A 142 15.31 -19.63 -1.19
C GLY A 142 13.86 -19.38 -0.77
N HIS A 143 13.61 -18.84 0.43
CA HIS A 143 12.27 -18.47 0.87
C HIS A 143 11.85 -17.10 0.34
N LEU A 144 10.57 -16.98 -0.02
CA LEU A 144 10.00 -15.71 -0.46
C LEU A 144 9.70 -14.78 0.72
N VAL A 145 9.94 -13.50 0.51
CA VAL A 145 9.61 -12.41 1.44
C VAL A 145 8.84 -11.34 0.67
N ALA A 146 7.59 -11.12 1.05
CA ALA A 146 6.76 -10.06 0.46
C ALA A 146 6.92 -8.77 1.29
N ILE A 147 7.31 -7.68 0.64
CA ILE A 147 7.50 -6.37 1.26
C ILE A 147 6.44 -5.41 0.76
N ASP A 148 5.90 -4.61 1.68
CA ASP A 148 4.98 -3.51 1.38
C ASP A 148 5.61 -2.20 1.89
N HIS A 149 5.70 -1.21 1.00
CA HIS A 149 6.27 0.08 1.35
C HIS A 149 5.18 0.98 1.93
N LYS A 150 5.48 1.72 3.01
CA LYS A 150 4.53 2.74 3.52
C LYS A 150 5.24 4.00 3.92
N THR A 151 4.69 5.15 3.52
CA THR A 151 5.03 6.43 4.14
C THR A 151 4.12 6.66 5.36
N ALA A 152 4.68 6.74 6.55
CA ALA A 152 3.91 6.73 7.79
C ALA A 152 4.31 7.87 8.73
N LYS A 153 3.32 8.63 9.21
CA LYS A 153 3.51 9.61 10.29
C LYS A 153 3.45 8.94 11.66
N ASN A 154 2.40 8.16 11.90
CA ASN A 154 2.12 7.51 13.19
C ASN A 154 2.91 6.24 13.37
N ALA A 155 3.29 5.94 14.62
CA ALA A 155 3.97 4.69 15.00
C ALA A 155 3.18 3.48 14.47
N PHE A 156 3.90 2.48 13.98
CA PHE A 156 3.31 1.23 13.52
C PHE A 156 3.84 0.12 14.43
N THR A 157 2.94 -0.44 15.23
CA THR A 157 3.30 -1.45 16.22
C THR A 157 3.46 -2.82 15.57
N GLN A 158 4.09 -3.75 16.27
CA GLN A 158 4.23 -5.12 15.78
C GLN A 158 2.85 -5.79 15.70
N GLU A 159 1.98 -5.54 16.67
CA GLU A 159 0.62 -6.08 16.73
C GLU A 159 -0.22 -5.58 15.54
N ALA A 160 -0.05 -4.32 15.14
CA ALA A 160 -0.69 -3.79 13.94
C ALA A 160 -0.19 -4.50 12.67
N ALA A 161 1.10 -4.83 12.60
CA ALA A 161 1.66 -5.60 11.50
C ALA A 161 1.12 -7.03 11.45
N ASP A 162 0.96 -7.68 12.60
CA ASP A 162 0.49 -9.05 12.70
C ASP A 162 -1.01 -9.17 12.39
N GLN A 163 -1.80 -8.15 12.70
CA GLN A 163 -3.25 -8.13 12.44
C GLN A 163 -3.64 -7.58 11.05
N ASP A 164 -2.68 -7.01 10.31
CA ASP A 164 -2.97 -6.40 9.01
C ASP A 164 -3.39 -7.45 7.96
N LEU A 165 -4.51 -7.16 7.28
CA LEU A 165 -5.13 -8.05 6.29
C LEU A 165 -4.44 -8.03 4.91
N GLN A 166 -3.64 -7.01 4.61
CA GLN A 166 -2.98 -6.83 3.31
C GLN A 166 -2.05 -8.00 3.02
N PHE A 167 -1.24 -8.39 4.01
CA PHE A 167 -0.34 -9.54 3.83
C PHE A 167 -1.07 -10.88 3.76
N SER A 168 -2.25 -11.03 4.38
CA SER A 168 -3.07 -12.23 4.18
C SER A 168 -3.57 -12.32 2.74
N ALA A 169 -3.91 -11.18 2.13
CA ALA A 169 -4.24 -11.10 0.70
C ALA A 169 -3.02 -11.44 -0.18
N TYR A 170 -1.83 -10.93 0.15
CA TYR A 170 -0.59 -11.24 -0.58
C TYR A 170 -0.27 -12.72 -0.51
N ALA A 171 -0.39 -13.34 0.67
CA ALA A 171 -0.15 -14.76 0.86
C ALA A 171 -1.11 -15.63 0.03
N LEU A 172 -2.39 -15.27 0.00
CA LEU A 172 -3.38 -15.95 -0.83
C LEU A 172 -3.05 -15.81 -2.33
N LEU A 173 -2.78 -14.58 -2.80
CA LEU A 173 -2.43 -14.32 -4.21
C LEU A 173 -1.18 -15.09 -4.65
N LEU A 174 -0.12 -15.07 -3.83
CA LEU A 174 1.13 -15.77 -4.13
C LEU A 174 0.95 -17.30 -4.08
N SER A 175 0.15 -17.82 -3.15
CA SER A 175 -0.18 -19.24 -3.08
C SER A 175 -0.91 -19.70 -4.34
N ASP A 176 -2.00 -19.03 -4.70
CA ASP A 176 -2.86 -19.43 -5.83
C ASP A 176 -2.19 -19.26 -7.20
N ASN A 177 -1.20 -18.37 -7.29
CA ASN A 177 -0.40 -18.18 -8.50
C ASN A 177 0.89 -19.03 -8.51
N GLY A 178 1.04 -19.99 -7.59
CA GLY A 178 2.11 -20.99 -7.61
C GLY A 178 3.49 -20.51 -7.13
N TYR A 179 3.56 -19.35 -6.47
CA TYR A 179 4.80 -18.86 -5.87
C TYR A 179 5.13 -19.57 -4.54
N LEU A 180 4.12 -20.03 -3.81
CA LEU A 180 4.27 -20.75 -2.56
C LEU A 180 3.88 -22.22 -2.72
N LYS A 181 4.60 -23.11 -2.03
CA LYS A 181 4.17 -24.51 -1.94
C LYS A 181 2.90 -24.62 -1.07
N PRO A 182 2.02 -25.59 -1.33
CA PRO A 182 0.85 -25.81 -0.49
C PRO A 182 1.22 -25.93 1.00
N GLY A 183 0.55 -25.13 1.84
CA GLY A 183 0.78 -25.10 3.29
C GLY A 183 2.00 -24.29 3.74
N GLN A 184 2.80 -23.73 2.83
CA GLN A 184 3.97 -22.93 3.18
C GLN A 184 3.56 -21.55 3.71
N PRO A 185 4.07 -21.11 4.87
CA PRO A 185 3.83 -19.75 5.34
C PRO A 185 4.64 -18.74 4.52
N LEU A 186 4.13 -17.51 4.42
CA LEU A 186 4.79 -16.39 3.77
C LEU A 186 5.40 -15.46 4.82
N THR A 187 6.70 -15.20 4.73
CA THR A 187 7.34 -14.10 5.47
C THR A 187 6.98 -12.79 4.80
N CYS A 188 6.54 -11.82 5.59
CA CYS A 188 6.09 -10.52 5.11
C CYS A 188 6.83 -9.40 5.87
N GLY A 189 6.89 -8.20 5.30
CA GLY A 189 7.52 -7.07 5.96
C GLY A 189 6.99 -5.73 5.52
N PHE A 190 6.57 -4.90 6.47
CA PHE A 190 6.38 -3.49 6.19
C PHE A 190 7.72 -2.78 6.19
N ASN A 191 8.02 -2.04 5.12
CA ASN A 191 9.13 -1.10 5.05
C ASN A 191 8.58 0.31 5.22
N LEU A 192 8.68 0.85 6.43
CA LEU A 192 8.02 2.06 6.87
C LEU A 192 8.97 3.25 6.77
N LEU A 193 8.76 4.10 5.77
CA LEU A 193 9.44 5.38 5.61
C LEU A 193 8.75 6.41 6.52
N ARG A 194 9.39 6.74 7.64
CA ARG A 194 8.81 7.52 8.74
C ARG A 194 8.87 9.02 8.48
N LYS A 195 7.70 9.68 8.44
CA LYS A 195 7.53 11.14 8.31
C LYS A 195 7.82 11.88 9.62
N LEU A 196 9.06 11.80 10.09
CA LEU A 196 9.56 12.50 11.28
C LEU A 196 10.41 13.71 10.88
N LYS A 197 10.74 14.59 11.84
CA LYS A 197 11.68 15.72 11.61
C LYS A 197 13.02 15.25 11.03
N SER A 198 13.50 14.10 11.51
CA SER A 198 14.59 13.35 10.90
C SER A 198 14.00 12.04 10.38
N PRO A 199 13.79 11.93 9.06
CA PRO A 199 13.29 10.72 8.43
C PRO A 199 14.13 9.49 8.78
N LYS A 200 13.46 8.35 8.96
CA LYS A 200 14.12 7.05 9.14
C LYS A 200 13.28 5.95 8.51
N VAL A 201 13.93 4.82 8.23
CA VAL A 201 13.26 3.61 7.79
C VAL A 201 13.11 2.66 8.99
N GLU A 202 11.90 2.15 9.19
CA GLU A 202 11.63 1.12 10.17
C GLU A 202 11.05 -0.11 9.48
N ARG A 203 11.45 -1.29 9.91
CA ARG A 203 10.94 -2.55 9.36
C ARG A 203 10.12 -3.27 10.41
N ARG A 204 9.00 -3.86 10.01
CA ARG A 204 8.18 -4.74 10.84
C ARG A 204 7.95 -6.01 10.06
N LEU A 205 8.64 -7.07 10.47
CA LEU A 205 8.47 -8.39 9.88
C LEU A 205 7.28 -9.08 10.53
N THR A 206 6.57 -9.86 9.75
CA THR A 206 5.45 -10.67 10.20
C THR A 206 5.37 -11.91 9.33
N MET A 207 4.44 -12.82 9.63
CA MET A 207 4.26 -14.05 8.88
C MET A 207 2.79 -14.28 8.62
N ARG A 208 2.47 -14.93 7.50
CA ARG A 208 1.11 -15.35 7.15
C ARG A 208 1.06 -16.83 6.92
N THR A 209 0.21 -17.49 7.68
CA THR A 209 -0.02 -18.93 7.65
C THR A 209 -1.20 -19.27 6.74
N PRO A 210 -1.40 -20.55 6.39
CA PRO A 210 -2.60 -20.99 5.68
C PRO A 210 -3.90 -20.62 6.42
N ALA A 211 -3.91 -20.61 7.75
CA ALA A 211 -5.08 -20.20 8.54
C ALA A 211 -5.40 -18.72 8.37
N ASP A 212 -4.40 -17.85 8.20
CA ASP A 212 -4.59 -16.43 7.94
C ASP A 212 -5.20 -16.19 6.55
N GLN A 213 -4.78 -16.98 5.56
CA GLN A 213 -5.36 -16.97 4.22
C GLN A 213 -6.82 -17.41 4.25
N GLU A 214 -7.14 -18.50 4.94
CA GLU A 214 -8.52 -18.98 5.08
C GLU A 214 -9.42 -17.94 5.78
N ARG A 215 -8.92 -17.32 6.85
CA ARG A 215 -9.63 -16.24 7.55
C ARG A 215 -9.87 -15.06 6.63
N PHE A 216 -8.87 -14.65 5.84
CA PHE A 216 -9.00 -13.58 4.86
C PHE A 216 -10.06 -13.91 3.80
N SER A 217 -10.02 -15.12 3.21
CA SER A 217 -10.99 -15.55 2.20
C SER A 217 -12.42 -15.52 2.72
N ARG A 218 -12.66 -16.02 3.94
CA ARG A 218 -13.98 -15.95 4.60
C ARG A 218 -14.45 -14.50 4.78
N LEU A 219 -13.57 -13.63 5.24
CA LEU A 219 -13.90 -12.22 5.45
C LEU A 219 -14.19 -11.51 4.12
N ALA A 220 -13.41 -11.78 3.08
CA ALA A 220 -13.60 -11.21 1.76
C ALA A 220 -14.93 -11.67 1.13
N GLN A 221 -15.29 -12.95 1.27
CA GLN A 221 -16.59 -13.48 0.85
C GLN A 221 -17.75 -12.84 1.63
N ALA A 222 -17.61 -12.65 2.94
CA ALA A 222 -18.63 -11.98 3.75
C ALA A 222 -18.83 -10.51 3.34
N VAL A 223 -17.73 -9.80 3.06
CA VAL A 223 -17.79 -8.43 2.53
C VAL A 223 -18.48 -8.39 1.18
N LEU A 224 -18.13 -9.31 0.27
CA LEU A 224 -18.78 -9.41 -1.05
C LEU A 224 -20.28 -9.65 -0.92
N PHE A 225 -20.69 -10.63 -0.12
CA PHE A 225 -22.10 -10.96 0.12
C PHE A 225 -22.91 -9.77 0.64
N ALA A 226 -22.29 -8.92 1.46
CA ALA A 226 -22.90 -7.72 2.02
C ALA A 226 -22.98 -6.58 0.98
N ILE A 227 -21.95 -6.42 0.13
CA ILE A 227 -21.97 -5.49 -1.01
C ILE A 227 -23.10 -5.87 -1.98
N GLU A 228 -23.24 -7.15 -2.33
CA GLU A 228 -24.31 -7.65 -3.22
C GLU A 228 -25.72 -7.43 -2.67
N ARG A 229 -25.85 -7.24 -1.35
CA ARG A 229 -27.12 -6.91 -0.66
C ARG A 229 -27.27 -5.44 -0.35
N GLU A 230 -26.39 -4.61 -0.90
CA GLU A 230 -26.38 -3.17 -0.71
C GLU A 230 -26.30 -2.74 0.76
N VAL A 231 -25.59 -3.51 1.59
CA VAL A 231 -25.44 -3.20 3.02
C VAL A 231 -24.32 -2.17 3.20
N PHE A 232 -24.69 -0.90 3.30
CA PHE A 232 -23.75 0.20 3.50
C PHE A 232 -24.14 1.03 4.71
N LEU A 233 -23.25 1.07 5.72
CA LEU A 233 -23.48 1.72 6.99
C LEU A 233 -22.37 2.76 7.25
N PRO A 234 -22.71 3.93 7.82
CA PRO A 234 -21.71 4.88 8.28
C PRO A 234 -20.99 4.30 9.50
N CYS A 235 -19.67 4.33 9.45
CA CYS A 235 -18.82 4.01 10.59
C CYS A 235 -18.15 5.29 11.06
N GLN A 236 -18.70 5.91 12.11
CA GLN A 236 -18.10 7.10 12.72
C GLN A 236 -16.79 6.74 13.43
N GLY A 237 -15.74 7.51 13.17
CA GLY A 237 -14.42 7.26 13.76
C GLY A 237 -13.38 8.29 13.32
N TRP A 238 -12.12 8.01 13.64
CA TRP A 238 -11.00 8.92 13.33
C TRP A 238 -10.86 9.21 11.82
N GLN A 239 -11.31 8.28 10.97
CA GLN A 239 -11.32 8.42 9.51
C GLN A 239 -12.26 9.52 8.98
N CYS A 240 -13.21 10.00 9.80
CA CYS A 240 -14.19 11.00 9.38
C CYS A 240 -13.57 12.40 9.21
N GLY A 241 -12.53 12.74 9.99
CA GLY A 241 -11.97 14.10 10.01
C GLY A 241 -11.26 14.55 8.73
N ASP A 242 -10.94 13.62 7.83
CA ASP A 242 -10.37 13.88 6.50
C ASP A 242 -11.08 13.05 5.42
N CYS A 243 -12.36 12.70 5.65
CA CYS A 243 -13.12 11.94 4.69
C CYS A 243 -13.44 12.82 3.48
N PRO A 244 -13.11 12.40 2.24
CA PRO A 244 -13.38 13.20 1.04
C PRO A 244 -14.85 13.18 0.59
N TYR A 245 -15.72 12.62 1.43
CA TYR A 245 -17.18 12.51 1.21
C TYR A 245 -17.94 13.03 2.43
N ALA A 246 -17.36 13.99 3.17
CA ALA A 246 -17.95 14.49 4.40
C ALA A 246 -19.30 15.18 4.14
N GLY A 247 -19.43 15.93 3.04
CA GLY A 247 -20.68 16.55 2.63
C GLY A 247 -21.74 15.50 2.30
N ALA A 248 -21.42 14.57 1.39
CA ALA A 248 -22.33 13.47 1.02
C ALA A 248 -22.73 12.59 2.22
N CYS A 249 -21.83 12.40 3.18
CA CYS A 249 -22.11 11.65 4.41
C CYS A 249 -23.02 12.41 5.39
N ALA A 250 -23.01 13.74 5.39
CA ALA A 250 -23.89 14.55 6.23
C ALA A 250 -25.34 14.56 5.72
N ASP A 251 -25.52 14.36 4.41
CA ASP A 251 -26.82 14.32 3.74
C ASP A 251 -27.47 12.92 3.69
N TRP A 252 -26.75 11.87 4.13
CA TRP A 252 -27.18 10.46 4.11
C TRP A 252 -28.00 10.08 5.35
#